data_AF-A0AAD5QEE6-F1
#
_entry.id   AF-A0AAD5QEE6-F1
#
_cell.length_a   1.000
_cell.length_b   1.000
_cell.length_c   1.000
_cell.angle_alpha   90.00
_cell.angle_beta   90.00
_cell.angle_gamma   90.00
#
_symmetry.space_group_name_H-M   'P 1'
#
loop_
_entity.id
_entity.type
_entity.pdbx_description
1 polymer ?
#
loop_
_entity_poly.entity_id
_entity_poly.type
_entity_poly.pdbx_seq_one_letter_code
_entity_poly.pdbx_strand_id
1 'polypeptide(L)'
;MATERSALLGGTSPSARDLEDNAAPSWLRRSVSKSFGRVGRRTRVTVSLIAMLAVAVGGVALVTVIVLRYTNAAAAAAGEFPAEAHISNPANADGLTPFDVPFYWTNVANTPSLHWNYPDVNVAKALGGCGIHNAMLYVRALPSDLHRWSMSKWTWKKALELYTRMEDFDGPRSDFHGHAGIVRTSPPSLADPLSSAFVDTCEEIGIPRTNDFNAPNGRHGVGFYHFNTRDGVRESAARRFIGPMLKEGRTNFHLLLNTEVISGLGHKGDLVQLGLPVVKHLPRVGMNLQDHPVVAISFENPQPVPVDLNSELAAYFAATTRRDPNATSYGMMGSAGISAGAFLIPPGSTLPEIQLTLFPRKSEPHVSNSSELNHAPQILVTVALLHPRARNRVVLEKSDAGQFIPRIVSEVPEQEAEHLREDDVWKLSWGVAVVREVAAAMARKGLFGAEITPGPSVSTMNDLIKWIPSAVFRNSHWVGSAAMGQSADTAVVDNHLRVFGLTNVRVADASIIPSIPNGNVHSSVLMVASHGAELIRADDE
;
A
#
# COMPACT_ATOMS: atom_id res chain seq x y z
N MET A 1 -46.53 59.60 -8.36
CA MET A 1 -47.51 58.85 -7.57
C MET A 1 -46.71 58.08 -6.54
N ALA A 2 -46.41 58.66 -5.37
CA ALA A 2 -47.30 58.68 -4.20
C ALA A 2 -47.69 57.23 -3.87
N THR A 3 -47.19 56.60 -2.80
CA THR A 3 -47.29 57.02 -1.39
C THR A 3 -46.18 56.31 -0.58
N GLU A 4 -45.35 57.00 0.21
CA GLU A 4 -45.60 57.51 1.58
C GLU A 4 -45.75 56.38 2.61
N ARG A 5 -45.14 56.38 3.81
CA ARG A 5 -44.25 57.33 4.51
C ARG A 5 -43.82 56.67 5.83
N SER A 6 -42.62 57.05 6.31
CA SER A 6 -42.31 57.53 7.69
C SER A 6 -42.66 56.59 8.86
N ALA A 7 -41.85 56.38 9.91
CA ALA A 7 -40.93 57.23 10.67
C ALA A 7 -40.55 56.36 11.91
N LEU A 8 -39.49 56.51 12.71
CA LEU A 8 -38.75 57.67 13.21
C LEU A 8 -37.42 57.16 13.82
N LEU A 9 -36.33 57.86 13.47
CA LEU A 9 -35.28 58.41 14.33
C LEU A 9 -34.69 57.57 15.50
N GLY A 10 -33.36 57.39 15.40
CA GLY A 10 -32.45 58.02 16.35
C GLY A 10 -31.51 57.10 17.12
N GLY A 11 -30.19 57.31 16.95
CA GLY A 11 -29.24 57.19 18.05
C GLY A 11 -28.13 56.16 17.91
N THR A 12 -26.95 56.64 17.51
CA THR A 12 -25.61 56.35 18.06
C THR A 12 -25.10 54.89 18.14
N SER A 13 -23.99 54.64 17.44
CA SER A 13 -23.06 53.52 17.63
C SER A 13 -22.40 53.50 19.02
N PRO A 14 -22.12 52.30 19.57
CA PRO A 14 -20.88 52.08 20.30
C PRO A 14 -20.05 50.87 19.82
N SER A 15 -18.80 50.91 20.25
CA SER A 15 -17.59 50.16 19.90
C SER A 15 -17.62 48.63 19.96
N ALA A 16 -16.68 48.04 19.21
CA ALA A 16 -16.24 46.66 19.28
C ALA A 16 -15.71 46.26 20.67
N ARG A 17 -16.60 45.75 21.53
CA ARG A 17 -16.33 44.91 22.72
C ARG A 17 -17.66 44.32 23.18
N ASP A 18 -18.24 43.40 22.40
CA ASP A 18 -19.39 42.56 22.79
C ASP A 18 -19.53 41.37 21.81
N LEU A 19 -18.50 40.52 21.75
CA LEU A 19 -18.54 39.24 21.02
C LEU A 19 -17.97 38.12 21.91
N GLU A 20 -18.67 37.80 22.99
CA GLU A 20 -18.59 36.49 23.62
C GLU A 20 -20.01 36.04 24.00
N ASP A 21 -20.24 34.73 23.85
CA ASP A 21 -21.47 34.00 24.14
C ASP A 21 -22.67 34.17 23.18
N ASN A 22 -22.71 33.32 22.16
CA ASN A 22 -23.98 32.75 21.73
C ASN A 22 -23.86 31.23 21.49
N ALA A 23 -24.45 30.49 22.43
CA ALA A 23 -24.50 29.05 22.50
C ALA A 23 -25.40 28.45 21.40
N ALA A 24 -24.97 27.31 20.83
CA ALA A 24 -25.76 26.54 19.86
C ALA A 24 -27.07 25.98 20.48
N PRO A 25 -28.14 25.79 19.69
CA PRO A 25 -29.48 25.45 20.18
C PRO A 25 -29.60 24.06 20.84
N SER A 26 -30.53 23.95 21.79
CA SER A 26 -30.74 22.86 22.75
C SER A 26 -31.18 21.50 22.20
N TRP A 27 -31.37 21.34 20.88
CA TRP A 27 -31.73 20.06 20.26
C TRP A 27 -30.52 19.15 19.97
N LEU A 28 -29.29 19.66 20.14
CA LEU A 28 -28.03 18.89 19.98
C LEU A 28 -27.66 17.99 21.18
N ARG A 29 -28.53 17.83 22.20
CA ARG A 29 -28.22 17.15 23.48
C ARG A 29 -28.96 15.84 23.74
N ARG A 30 -29.57 15.21 22.74
CA ARG A 30 -30.26 13.91 22.92
C ARG A 30 -29.94 12.89 21.83
N SER A 31 -28.72 12.37 21.84
CA SER A 31 -28.45 10.93 21.79
C SER A 31 -27.08 10.72 22.45
N VAL A 32 -26.84 9.57 23.09
CA VAL A 32 -25.80 9.34 24.12
C VAL A 32 -26.15 9.89 25.51
N SER A 33 -27.13 9.25 26.16
CA SER A 33 -27.13 9.19 27.62
C SER A 33 -27.76 7.89 28.12
N LYS A 34 -26.93 6.99 28.61
CA LYS A 34 -27.13 6.26 29.87
C LYS A 34 -25.80 5.55 30.19
N SER A 35 -25.30 5.79 31.41
CA SER A 35 -24.07 5.24 32.02
C SER A 35 -22.82 6.12 32.03
N PHE A 36 -22.90 7.38 32.47
CA PHE A 36 -21.70 8.08 32.99
C PHE A 36 -22.05 8.96 34.19
N GLY A 37 -21.44 8.65 35.34
CA GLY A 37 -21.46 9.49 36.54
C GLY A 37 -20.63 10.76 36.34
N ARG A 38 -21.03 11.84 37.02
CA ARG A 38 -20.39 13.16 36.98
C ARG A 38 -18.87 13.09 37.20
N VAL A 39 -18.09 13.57 36.23
CA VAL A 39 -16.70 14.03 36.44
C VAL A 39 -16.61 15.48 35.98
N GLY A 40 -15.99 16.32 36.81
CA GLY A 40 -16.05 17.78 36.77
C GLY A 40 -15.36 18.45 35.58
N ARG A 41 -15.83 19.67 35.28
CA ARG A 41 -15.25 20.60 34.32
C ARG A 41 -13.85 21.05 34.77
N ARG A 42 -12.83 20.55 34.07
CA ARG A 42 -11.50 21.14 33.75
C ARG A 42 -10.46 20.01 33.69
N THR A 43 -10.43 19.30 32.57
CA THR A 43 -9.26 18.51 32.17
C THR A 43 -8.88 18.98 30.77
N ARG A 44 -7.82 19.79 30.66
CA ARG A 44 -7.11 19.96 29.39
C ARG A 44 -6.54 18.58 29.06
N VAL A 45 -7.08 17.93 28.03
CA VAL A 45 -6.53 16.68 27.51
C VAL A 45 -5.42 17.06 26.54
N THR A 46 -4.18 16.95 26.98
CA THR A 46 -3.01 17.01 26.11
C THR A 46 -2.84 15.62 25.50
N VAL A 47 -3.23 15.47 24.22
CA VAL A 47 -2.96 14.25 23.44
C VAL A 47 -1.54 14.37 22.91
N SER A 48 -0.61 13.58 23.44
CA SER A 48 0.81 13.67 23.05
C SER A 48 1.10 12.95 21.75
N LEU A 49 0.38 11.88 21.37
CA LEU A 49 0.59 11.28 20.05
C LEU A 49 -0.50 10.32 19.54
N ILE A 50 -0.86 10.50 18.25
CA ILE A 50 -1.57 9.50 17.45
C ILE A 50 -0.66 9.10 16.29
N ALA A 51 -0.23 7.84 16.25
CA ALA A 51 0.42 7.26 15.08
C ALA A 51 -0.67 6.62 14.22
N MET A 52 -0.95 7.19 13.05
CA MET A 52 -1.93 6.65 12.12
C MET A 52 -1.22 5.77 11.11
N LEU A 53 -1.49 4.46 11.11
CA LEU A 53 -1.29 3.64 9.92
C LEU A 53 -2.60 3.79 9.13
N ALA A 54 -2.66 4.82 8.29
CA ALA A 54 -3.89 5.14 7.56
C ALA A 54 -3.75 4.82 6.07
N VAL A 55 -4.90 4.62 5.44
CA VAL A 55 -5.09 4.89 4.02
C VAL A 55 -5.99 6.11 4.05
N ALA A 56 -5.50 7.28 3.61
CA ALA A 56 -6.38 8.43 3.54
C ALA A 56 -7.41 8.22 2.43
N VAL A 57 -8.69 8.27 2.79
CA VAL A 57 -9.81 7.98 1.89
C VAL A 57 -10.83 9.13 1.97
N GLY A 58 -10.80 10.04 0.99
CA GLY A 58 -11.95 10.86 0.60
C GLY A 58 -12.62 11.78 1.65
N GLY A 59 -11.90 12.28 2.67
CA GLY A 59 -12.50 13.16 3.69
C GLY A 59 -13.13 12.44 4.89
N VAL A 60 -12.97 11.11 4.92
CA VAL A 60 -13.15 10.25 6.09
C VAL A 60 -11.80 9.61 6.35
N ALA A 61 -11.27 9.86 7.53
CA ALA A 61 -10.08 9.17 7.99
C ALA A 61 -10.55 7.77 8.48
N LEU A 62 -10.67 6.79 7.59
CA LEU A 62 -10.80 5.38 8.01
C LEU A 62 -9.41 4.92 8.49
N VAL A 63 -9.13 5.25 9.74
CA VAL A 63 -7.83 5.13 10.39
C VAL A 63 -7.89 3.94 11.35
N THR A 64 -6.95 3.01 11.24
CA THR A 64 -6.60 2.20 12.40
C THR A 64 -5.77 3.10 13.32
N VAL A 65 -6.42 3.62 14.35
CA VAL A 65 -5.81 4.59 15.26
C VAL A 65 -4.92 3.84 16.25
N ILE A 66 -3.60 4.02 16.16
CA ILE A 66 -2.70 3.65 17.25
C ILE A 66 -2.59 4.87 18.17
N VAL A 67 -3.29 4.82 19.31
CA VAL A 67 -3.24 5.89 20.33
C VAL A 67 -2.20 5.52 21.39
N LEU A 68 -1.22 6.39 21.61
CA LEU A 68 -0.31 6.30 22.75
C LEU A 68 -0.85 7.21 23.88
N ARG A 69 -1.55 6.59 24.86
CA ARG A 69 -2.20 7.09 26.12
C ARG A 69 -3.48 7.93 25.98
N TYR A 70 -4.54 7.79 26.81
CA TYR A 70 -4.63 7.75 28.29
C TYR A 70 -5.90 7.00 28.85
N THR A 71 -5.89 6.72 30.18
CA THR A 71 -6.83 6.02 31.11
C THR A 71 -8.33 5.99 30.72
N ASN A 72 -9.12 4.92 30.91
CA ASN A 72 -9.35 4.09 32.10
C ASN A 72 -9.94 2.74 31.64
N ALA A 73 -9.82 1.70 32.46
CA ALA A 73 -10.10 0.30 32.12
C ALA A 73 -11.53 -0.02 31.61
N ALA A 74 -11.58 -1.15 30.88
CA ALA A 74 -12.71 -1.97 30.46
C ALA A 74 -13.46 -1.53 29.17
N ALA A 75 -13.02 -2.08 28.03
CA ALA A 75 -13.89 -2.83 27.12
C ALA A 75 -13.16 -3.26 25.83
N ALA A 76 -13.68 -4.33 25.23
CA ALA A 76 -13.53 -4.77 23.84
C ALA A 76 -12.57 -5.95 23.58
N ALA A 77 -12.93 -7.10 24.16
CA ALA A 77 -13.02 -8.30 23.35
C ALA A 77 -14.26 -8.21 22.45
N ALA A 78 -14.16 -8.81 21.26
CA ALA A 78 -15.17 -8.99 20.22
C ALA A 78 -15.31 -7.87 19.18
N GLY A 79 -14.93 -8.24 17.95
CA GLY A 79 -15.09 -7.51 16.71
C GLY A 79 -14.66 -8.40 15.55
N GLU A 80 -15.38 -9.51 15.41
CA GLU A 80 -15.64 -10.34 14.21
C GLU A 80 -14.55 -10.44 13.12
N PHE A 81 -13.53 -11.23 13.43
CA PHE A 81 -13.19 -12.53 12.78
C PHE A 81 -12.54 -13.38 13.89
N PRO A 82 -12.59 -14.73 13.89
CA PRO A 82 -11.51 -15.47 14.52
C PRO A 82 -10.29 -15.30 13.60
N ALA A 83 -9.59 -14.19 13.74
CA ALA A 83 -8.28 -13.94 13.11
C ALA A 83 -7.19 -14.91 13.65
N GLU A 84 -7.60 -15.92 14.41
CA GLU A 84 -6.80 -16.85 15.21
C GLU A 84 -7.16 -18.32 14.91
N ALA A 85 -7.76 -18.63 13.77
CA ALA A 85 -7.75 -20.02 13.32
C ALA A 85 -6.34 -20.31 12.79
N HIS A 86 -5.44 -20.69 13.70
CA HIS A 86 -4.19 -21.35 13.36
C HIS A 86 -4.48 -22.36 12.24
N ILE A 87 -3.56 -22.49 11.29
CA ILE A 87 -3.70 -23.52 10.27
C ILE A 87 -3.71 -24.86 11.02
N SER A 88 -4.86 -25.53 10.99
CA SER A 88 -5.09 -26.76 11.75
C SER A 88 -4.26 -27.87 11.13
N ASN A 89 -3.05 -28.05 11.65
CA ASN A 89 -2.09 -29.04 11.21
C ASN A 89 -1.22 -29.45 12.42
N PRO A 90 -1.08 -30.76 12.72
CA PRO A 90 -0.26 -31.22 13.86
C PRO A 90 1.20 -30.77 13.81
N ALA A 91 1.75 -30.48 12.63
CA ALA A 91 3.12 -29.99 12.47
C ALA A 91 3.25 -28.48 12.74
N ASN A 92 2.16 -27.72 12.77
CA ASN A 92 2.15 -26.27 12.99
C ASN A 92 2.29 -25.92 14.49
N ALA A 93 3.39 -26.35 15.11
CA ALA A 93 3.64 -26.17 16.55
C ALA A 93 3.75 -24.69 16.95
N ASP A 94 4.17 -23.82 16.02
CA ASP A 94 4.34 -22.38 16.24
C ASP A 94 3.03 -21.59 16.08
N GLY A 95 1.92 -22.24 15.72
CA GLY A 95 0.63 -21.58 15.56
C GLY A 95 0.63 -20.54 14.43
N LEU A 96 1.28 -20.84 13.30
CA LEU A 96 1.26 -19.95 12.14
C LEU A 96 -0.15 -19.85 11.57
N THR A 97 -0.52 -18.63 11.16
CA THR A 97 -1.78 -18.31 10.49
C THR A 97 -1.58 -18.22 8.99
N PRO A 98 -2.65 -18.15 8.18
CA PRO A 98 -2.51 -17.88 6.75
C PRO A 98 -1.80 -16.56 6.42
N PHE A 99 -1.80 -15.59 7.34
CA PHE A 99 -1.06 -14.34 7.17
C PHE A 99 0.45 -14.51 7.33
N ASP A 100 0.89 -15.52 8.08
CA ASP A 100 2.31 -15.76 8.35
C ASP A 100 2.99 -16.56 7.22
N VAL A 101 2.25 -17.42 6.52
CA VAL A 101 2.79 -18.29 5.45
C VAL A 101 2.93 -17.50 4.15
N PRO A 102 4.16 -17.28 3.63
CA PRO A 102 4.39 -16.47 2.43
C PRO A 102 3.53 -16.86 1.23
N PHE A 103 3.44 -18.16 0.91
CA PHE A 103 2.75 -18.64 -0.29
C PHE A 103 1.24 -18.35 -0.32
N TYR A 104 0.61 -18.19 0.86
CA TYR A 104 -0.83 -17.93 0.95
C TYR A 104 -1.22 -16.48 0.66
N TRP A 105 -0.29 -15.60 0.33
CA TRP A 105 -0.60 -14.21 0.01
C TRP A 105 -1.69 -14.06 -1.05
N THR A 106 -1.68 -14.91 -2.09
CA THR A 106 -2.74 -14.94 -3.12
C THR A 106 -4.10 -15.29 -2.55
N ASN A 107 -4.18 -16.33 -1.71
CA ASN A 107 -5.43 -16.73 -1.04
C ASN A 107 -5.96 -15.62 -0.13
N VAL A 108 -5.08 -14.99 0.65
CA VAL A 108 -5.44 -13.89 1.55
C VAL A 108 -5.91 -12.67 0.74
N ALA A 109 -5.21 -12.31 -0.33
CA ALA A 109 -5.56 -11.21 -1.23
C ALA A 109 -6.88 -11.45 -1.98
N ASN A 110 -7.27 -12.71 -2.19
CA ASN A 110 -8.53 -13.11 -2.83
C ASN A 110 -9.67 -13.38 -1.85
N THR A 111 -9.51 -13.13 -0.55
CA THR A 111 -10.55 -13.35 0.47
C THR A 111 -11.28 -12.04 0.77
N PRO A 112 -12.46 -11.76 0.17
CA PRO A 112 -13.05 -10.41 0.18
C PRO A 112 -13.42 -9.89 1.58
N SER A 113 -13.68 -10.78 2.53
CA SER A 113 -14.02 -10.43 3.91
C SER A 113 -12.84 -9.85 4.69
N LEU A 114 -11.61 -9.98 4.16
CA LEU A 114 -10.39 -9.40 4.73
C LEU A 114 -10.08 -8.01 4.16
N HIS A 115 -10.98 -7.46 3.34
CA HIS A 115 -10.79 -6.18 2.67
C HIS A 115 -11.85 -5.17 3.04
N TRP A 116 -11.51 -3.91 2.86
CA TRP A 116 -12.52 -2.89 2.80
C TRP A 116 -13.40 -3.15 1.57
N ASN A 117 -14.71 -2.97 1.74
CA ASN A 117 -15.69 -3.15 0.67
C ASN A 117 -15.62 -1.97 -0.31
N TYR A 118 -14.51 -1.87 -1.04
CA TYR A 118 -14.23 -0.87 -2.06
C TYR A 118 -14.10 -1.60 -3.40
N PRO A 119 -14.95 -1.28 -4.39
CA PRO A 119 -14.86 -1.90 -5.70
C PRO A 119 -13.45 -1.76 -6.29
N ASP A 120 -12.84 -2.90 -6.66
CA ASP A 120 -11.59 -2.98 -7.43
C ASP A 120 -10.31 -2.41 -6.76
N VAL A 121 -10.26 -2.23 -5.44
CA VAL A 121 -9.10 -1.60 -4.76
C VAL A 121 -8.19 -2.57 -3.98
N ASN A 122 -8.70 -3.75 -3.62
CA ASN A 122 -8.00 -4.81 -2.86
C ASN A 122 -7.17 -4.26 -1.67
N VAL A 123 -7.81 -3.54 -0.73
CA VAL A 123 -7.16 -2.94 0.46
C VAL A 123 -7.53 -3.74 1.70
N ALA A 124 -6.53 -4.27 2.41
CA ALA A 124 -6.75 -5.08 3.60
C ALA A 124 -7.42 -4.30 4.73
N LYS A 125 -8.34 -4.97 5.42
CA LYS A 125 -9.06 -4.52 6.61
C LYS A 125 -8.71 -5.44 7.80
N ALA A 126 -7.45 -5.35 8.23
CA ALA A 126 -6.95 -6.08 9.40
C ALA A 126 -5.69 -5.42 9.96
N LEU A 127 -5.31 -5.77 11.20
CA LEU A 127 -4.10 -5.27 11.83
C LEU A 127 -2.87 -5.66 11.00
N GLY A 128 -2.05 -4.67 10.64
CA GLY A 128 -0.93 -4.84 9.71
C GLY A 128 -1.22 -4.36 8.29
N GLY A 129 -2.48 -4.02 7.99
CA GLY A 129 -2.90 -3.47 6.71
C GLY A 129 -2.51 -4.38 5.55
N CYS A 130 -2.22 -3.80 4.38
CA CYS A 130 -1.83 -4.56 3.20
C CYS A 130 -0.49 -5.33 3.38
N GLY A 131 0.25 -5.13 4.47
CA GLY A 131 1.42 -5.94 4.80
C GLY A 131 1.11 -7.43 5.02
N ILE A 132 -0.13 -7.78 5.35
CA ILE A 132 -0.54 -9.16 5.66
C ILE A 132 -0.87 -10.00 4.41
N HIS A 133 -1.10 -9.37 3.26
CA HIS A 133 -1.52 -10.04 2.03
C HIS A 133 -0.68 -9.67 0.80
N ASN A 134 0.38 -8.87 0.97
CA ASN A 134 1.28 -8.53 -0.15
C ASN A 134 2.19 -9.71 -0.52
N ALA A 135 2.82 -9.63 -1.70
CA ALA A 135 3.80 -10.62 -2.17
C ALA A 135 5.18 -10.52 -1.48
N MET A 136 5.29 -9.78 -0.37
CA MET A 136 6.51 -9.56 0.42
C MET A 136 7.70 -8.94 -0.31
N LEU A 137 7.57 -8.58 -1.59
CA LEU A 137 8.62 -7.92 -2.35
C LEU A 137 9.16 -6.69 -1.62
N TYR A 138 10.46 -6.71 -1.32
CA TYR A 138 11.18 -5.62 -0.69
C TYR A 138 11.93 -4.80 -1.73
N VAL A 139 11.26 -3.72 -2.13
CA VAL A 139 11.75 -2.77 -3.10
C VAL A 139 11.69 -1.37 -2.49
N ARG A 140 12.79 -0.62 -2.55
CA ARG A 140 12.93 0.72 -1.97
C ARG A 140 12.60 1.83 -2.95
N ALA A 141 12.21 2.98 -2.40
CA ALA A 141 12.37 4.25 -3.10
C ALA A 141 13.86 4.50 -3.37
N LEU A 142 14.16 5.12 -4.51
CA LEU A 142 15.52 5.44 -4.96
C LEU A 142 15.81 6.94 -4.86
N PRO A 143 17.07 7.39 -5.00
CA PRO A 143 17.39 8.82 -4.99
C PRO A 143 16.55 9.66 -5.96
N SER A 144 16.23 9.10 -7.14
CA SER A 144 15.36 9.72 -8.14
C SER A 144 13.94 9.99 -7.61
N ASP A 145 13.40 9.11 -6.77
CA ASP A 145 12.08 9.28 -6.17
C ASP A 145 12.07 10.43 -5.17
N LEU A 146 13.05 10.45 -4.26
CA LEU A 146 13.17 11.52 -3.25
C LEU A 146 13.42 12.88 -3.92
N HIS A 147 14.18 12.91 -5.03
CA HIS A 147 14.34 14.12 -5.84
C HIS A 147 13.01 14.59 -6.44
N ARG A 148 12.21 13.68 -7.03
CA ARG A 148 10.87 14.00 -7.56
C ARG A 148 9.90 14.47 -6.49
N TRP A 149 10.04 13.98 -5.25
CA TRP A 149 9.23 14.48 -4.14
C TRP A 149 9.54 15.94 -3.82
N SER A 150 10.80 16.38 -4.03
CA SER A 150 11.21 17.78 -3.88
C SER A 150 10.89 18.38 -2.50
N MET A 151 11.04 17.56 -1.45
CA MET A 151 10.78 17.98 -0.07
C MET A 151 12.05 17.97 0.77
N SER A 152 12.36 19.10 1.40
CA SER A 152 13.65 19.34 2.09
C SER A 152 13.95 18.38 3.25
N LYS A 153 12.93 17.84 3.91
CA LYS A 153 13.07 16.83 4.98
C LYS A 153 13.19 15.40 4.46
N TRP A 154 12.86 15.18 3.18
CA TRP A 154 12.74 13.86 2.55
C TRP A 154 13.84 13.69 1.51
N THR A 155 15.07 13.55 2.01
CA THR A 155 16.26 13.39 1.17
C THR A 155 16.66 11.93 1.04
N TRP A 156 17.38 11.58 -0.03
CA TRP A 156 17.96 10.24 -0.15
C TRP A 156 18.83 9.87 1.05
N LYS A 157 19.66 10.81 1.54
CA LYS A 157 20.49 10.59 2.72
C LYS A 157 19.65 10.16 3.93
N LYS A 158 18.53 10.85 4.18
CA LYS A 158 17.65 10.53 5.29
C LYS A 158 16.90 9.21 5.08
N ALA A 159 16.41 8.97 3.86
CA ALA A 159 15.76 7.71 3.52
C ALA A 159 16.71 6.52 3.70
N LEU A 160 17.96 6.62 3.22
CA LEU A 160 18.97 5.57 3.35
C LEU A 160 19.34 5.30 4.81
N GLU A 161 19.51 6.33 5.64
CA GLU A 161 19.73 6.20 7.09
C GLU A 161 18.59 5.41 7.76
N LEU A 162 17.32 5.70 7.39
CA LEU A 162 16.17 5.01 7.94
C LEU A 162 16.06 3.57 7.44
N TYR A 163 16.25 3.34 6.15
CA TYR A 163 16.25 2.01 5.55
C TYR A 163 17.29 1.11 6.22
N THR A 164 18.55 1.56 6.28
CA THR A 164 19.65 0.81 6.91
C THR A 164 19.46 0.62 8.40
N ARG A 165 18.84 1.56 9.12
CA ARG A 165 18.52 1.38 10.54
C ARG A 165 17.44 0.33 10.77
N MET A 166 16.39 0.33 9.94
CA MET A 166 15.28 -0.60 10.08
C MET A 166 15.60 -2.01 9.60
N GLU A 167 16.56 -2.15 8.68
CA GLU A 167 16.83 -3.39 7.99
C GLU A 167 17.76 -4.34 8.74
N ASP A 168 17.41 -5.61 8.67
CA ASP A 168 18.25 -6.77 8.93
C ASP A 168 18.38 -7.57 7.62
N PHE A 169 19.38 -7.26 6.81
CA PHE A 169 19.60 -7.80 5.48
C PHE A 169 20.31 -9.15 5.54
N ASP A 170 19.74 -10.15 4.87
CA ASP A 170 20.28 -11.49 4.71
C ASP A 170 21.16 -11.61 3.46
N GLY A 171 22.17 -10.75 3.37
CA GLY A 171 23.01 -10.70 2.19
C GLY A 171 24.38 -10.13 2.49
N PRO A 172 25.18 -9.86 1.44
CA PRO A 172 26.50 -9.27 1.62
C PRO A 172 26.41 -7.88 2.25
N ARG A 173 27.37 -7.57 3.12
CA ARG A 173 27.49 -6.23 3.72
C ARG A 173 27.78 -5.19 2.65
N SER A 174 27.14 -4.02 2.77
CA SER A 174 27.40 -2.85 1.94
C SER A 174 27.02 -1.57 2.68
N ASP A 175 27.36 -0.41 2.11
CA ASP A 175 26.96 0.90 2.63
C ASP A 175 25.44 1.16 2.46
N PHE A 176 24.74 0.29 1.73
CA PHE A 176 23.32 0.46 1.41
C PHE A 176 22.39 -0.42 2.25
N HIS A 177 22.93 -1.38 3.01
CA HIS A 177 22.13 -2.36 3.73
C HIS A 177 22.42 -2.39 5.24
N GLY A 178 21.35 -2.53 6.02
CA GLY A 178 21.41 -2.73 7.47
C GLY A 178 21.47 -4.21 7.83
N HIS A 179 22.04 -4.57 8.99
CA HIS A 179 22.12 -5.97 9.44
C HIS A 179 21.73 -6.17 10.92
N ALA A 180 21.06 -5.16 11.50
CA ALA A 180 20.74 -5.16 12.93
C ALA A 180 19.35 -4.57 13.22
N GLY A 181 18.60 -4.23 12.18
CA GLY A 181 17.27 -3.65 12.29
C GLY A 181 16.20 -4.67 12.62
N ILE A 182 14.96 -4.19 12.69
CA ILE A 182 13.81 -5.00 13.08
C ILE A 182 13.14 -5.72 11.91
N VAL A 183 13.32 -5.21 10.68
CA VAL A 183 12.69 -5.71 9.46
C VAL A 183 13.68 -6.58 8.70
N ARG A 184 13.39 -7.88 8.57
CA ARG A 184 14.18 -8.78 7.74
C ARG A 184 13.97 -8.46 6.27
N THR A 185 15.07 -8.48 5.53
CA THR A 185 15.11 -8.46 4.07
C THR A 185 15.95 -9.64 3.63
N SER A 186 15.37 -10.58 2.89
CA SER A 186 16.04 -11.84 2.53
C SER A 186 16.01 -12.12 1.03
N PRO A 187 16.97 -12.89 0.49
CA PRO A 187 16.85 -13.45 -0.85
C PRO A 187 15.64 -14.40 -0.92
N PRO A 188 15.19 -14.78 -2.13
CA PRO A 188 14.10 -15.74 -2.25
C PRO A 188 14.45 -17.05 -1.54
N SER A 189 13.53 -17.56 -0.73
CA SER A 189 13.67 -18.86 -0.06
C SER A 189 13.71 -20.02 -1.05
N LEU A 190 13.06 -19.83 -2.20
CA LEU A 190 13.10 -20.74 -3.33
C LEU A 190 13.39 -19.94 -4.61
N ALA A 191 14.58 -20.14 -5.18
CA ALA A 191 14.90 -19.70 -6.54
C ALA A 191 14.55 -20.84 -7.51
N ASP A 192 13.32 -20.82 -8.04
CA ASP A 192 12.84 -21.82 -8.99
C ASP A 192 13.74 -21.87 -10.26
N PRO A 193 14.02 -23.05 -10.84
CA PRO A 193 14.83 -23.18 -12.05
C PRO A 193 14.40 -22.28 -13.21
N LEU A 194 13.08 -22.10 -13.39
CA LEU A 194 12.54 -21.21 -14.42
C LEU A 194 12.92 -19.75 -14.14
N SER A 195 12.98 -19.34 -12.88
CA SER A 195 13.39 -17.99 -12.48
C SER A 195 14.87 -17.75 -12.79
N SER A 196 15.74 -18.73 -12.50
CA SER A 196 17.16 -18.65 -12.86
C SER A 196 17.35 -18.55 -14.38
N ALA A 197 16.68 -19.43 -15.12
CA ALA A 197 16.73 -19.43 -16.59
C ALA A 197 16.16 -18.14 -17.20
N PHE A 198 15.15 -17.53 -16.59
CA PHE A 198 14.63 -16.23 -17.00
C PHE A 198 15.68 -15.13 -16.86
N VAL A 199 16.37 -15.05 -15.71
CA VAL A 199 17.44 -14.07 -15.50
C VAL A 199 18.59 -14.29 -16.49
N ASP A 200 19.05 -15.53 -16.66
CA ASP A 200 20.12 -15.86 -17.63
C ASP A 200 19.73 -15.50 -19.07
N THR A 201 18.49 -15.82 -19.46
CA THR A 201 18.00 -15.55 -20.83
C THR A 201 17.84 -14.05 -21.08
N CYS A 202 17.37 -13.29 -20.09
CA CYS A 202 17.31 -11.83 -20.19
C CYS A 202 18.71 -11.23 -20.36
N GLU A 203 19.71 -11.73 -19.63
CA GLU A 203 21.12 -11.32 -19.78
C GLU A 203 21.67 -11.64 -21.17
N GLU A 204 21.41 -12.86 -21.68
CA GLU A 204 21.82 -13.29 -23.02
C GLU A 204 21.27 -12.39 -24.15
N ILE A 205 20.04 -11.87 -24.00
CA ILE A 205 19.43 -10.96 -24.98
C ILE A 205 19.75 -9.48 -24.72
N GLY A 206 20.60 -9.17 -23.74
CA GLY A 206 21.14 -7.83 -23.50
C GLY A 206 20.45 -7.01 -22.41
N ILE A 207 19.53 -7.58 -21.62
CA ILE A 207 19.01 -6.93 -20.41
C ILE A 207 20.06 -7.12 -19.30
N PRO A 208 20.68 -6.06 -18.75
CA PRO A 208 21.80 -6.22 -17.82
C PRO A 208 21.36 -6.94 -16.55
N ARG A 209 22.20 -7.81 -16.00
CA ARG A 209 21.95 -8.45 -14.70
C ARG A 209 22.21 -7.47 -13.55
N THR A 210 21.36 -7.51 -12.54
CA THR A 210 21.54 -6.81 -11.27
C THR A 210 21.42 -7.78 -10.10
N ASN A 211 22.25 -7.57 -9.09
CA ASN A 211 22.23 -8.35 -7.85
C ASN A 211 21.53 -7.61 -6.71
N ASP A 212 21.13 -6.36 -6.92
CA ASP A 212 20.43 -5.57 -5.92
C ASP A 212 19.61 -4.43 -6.56
N PHE A 213 18.29 -4.64 -6.63
CA PHE A 213 17.36 -3.60 -7.08
C PHE A 213 17.27 -2.39 -6.14
N ASN A 214 17.77 -2.50 -4.90
CA ASN A 214 17.66 -1.47 -3.87
C ASN A 214 18.89 -0.54 -3.81
N ALA A 215 19.98 -0.88 -4.48
CA ALA A 215 21.12 0.01 -4.65
C ALA A 215 20.75 1.22 -5.54
N PRO A 216 21.29 2.43 -5.29
CA PRO A 216 21.00 3.66 -6.04
C PRO A 216 21.02 3.54 -7.57
N ASN A 217 21.92 2.71 -8.11
CA ASN A 217 22.10 2.49 -9.55
C ASN A 217 21.81 1.04 -9.96
N GLY A 218 21.34 0.20 -9.04
CA GLY A 218 21.13 -1.23 -9.29
C GLY A 218 19.74 -1.57 -9.82
N ARG A 219 18.87 -0.56 -10.01
CA ARG A 219 17.48 -0.81 -10.40
C ARG A 219 17.34 -1.36 -11.80
N HIS A 220 17.95 -0.70 -12.80
CA HIS A 220 17.82 -1.13 -14.20
C HIS A 220 18.48 -2.49 -14.40
N GLY A 221 17.73 -3.45 -14.93
CA GLY A 221 18.22 -4.79 -15.22
C GLY A 221 17.29 -5.90 -14.76
N VAL A 222 17.75 -7.13 -14.91
CA VAL A 222 17.08 -8.37 -14.51
C VAL A 222 17.79 -8.98 -13.29
N GLY A 223 17.03 -9.56 -12.35
CA GLY A 223 17.60 -10.11 -11.13
C GLY A 223 16.57 -10.77 -10.23
N PHE A 224 17.03 -11.19 -9.05
CA PHE A 224 16.19 -11.73 -8.00
C PHE A 224 15.71 -10.64 -7.05
N TYR A 225 14.45 -10.72 -6.65
CA TYR A 225 13.88 -9.83 -5.66
C TYR A 225 14.34 -10.21 -4.25
N HIS A 226 14.38 -9.22 -3.36
CA HIS A 226 14.42 -9.46 -1.93
C HIS A 226 13.00 -9.47 -1.34
N PHE A 227 12.84 -10.11 -0.17
CA PHE A 227 11.55 -10.32 0.47
C PHE A 227 11.57 -9.95 1.96
N ASN A 228 10.42 -9.49 2.47
CA ASN A 228 10.19 -9.32 3.91
C ASN A 228 9.80 -10.65 4.57
N THR A 229 10.73 -11.59 4.60
CA THR A 229 10.56 -12.89 5.24
C THR A 229 11.74 -13.24 6.13
N ARG A 230 11.47 -13.85 7.28
CA ARG A 230 12.46 -14.39 8.21
C ARG A 230 12.18 -15.86 8.42
N ASP A 231 13.20 -16.70 8.20
CA ASP A 231 13.13 -18.14 8.48
C ASP A 231 11.90 -18.79 7.80
N GLY A 232 11.67 -18.42 6.53
CA GLY A 232 10.53 -18.90 5.73
C GLY A 232 9.17 -18.30 6.10
N VAL A 233 9.10 -17.38 7.07
CA VAL A 233 7.84 -16.79 7.57
C VAL A 233 7.75 -15.31 7.18
N ARG A 234 6.57 -14.83 6.84
CA ARG A 234 6.31 -13.40 6.57
C ARG A 234 6.63 -12.53 7.80
N GLU A 235 7.29 -11.40 7.57
CA GLU A 235 7.42 -10.34 8.56
C GLU A 235 6.48 -9.15 8.28
N SER A 236 5.24 -9.23 8.76
CA SER A 236 4.31 -8.10 8.68
C SER A 236 4.69 -6.98 9.67
N ALA A 237 4.32 -5.73 9.34
CA ALA A 237 4.53 -4.60 10.22
C ALA A 237 3.84 -4.79 11.59
N ALA A 238 2.65 -5.38 11.61
CA ALA A 238 1.95 -5.73 12.85
C ALA A 238 2.77 -6.68 13.71
N ARG A 239 3.30 -7.76 13.12
CA ARG A 239 4.10 -8.76 13.84
C ARG A 239 5.36 -8.16 14.45
N ARG A 240 6.04 -7.27 13.71
CA ARG A 240 7.36 -6.75 14.10
C ARG A 240 7.31 -5.51 14.97
N PHE A 241 6.45 -4.54 14.67
CA PHE A 241 6.40 -3.27 15.40
C PHE A 241 5.38 -3.30 16.54
N ILE A 242 4.21 -3.92 16.34
CA ILE A 242 3.10 -3.89 17.32
C ILE A 242 3.13 -5.11 18.24
N GLY A 243 3.44 -6.30 17.69
CA GLY A 243 3.48 -7.56 18.42
C GLY A 243 4.29 -7.51 19.72
N PRO A 244 5.53 -7.00 19.73
CA PRO A 244 6.31 -6.85 20.95
C PRO A 244 5.64 -5.93 21.99
N MET A 245 5.05 -4.81 21.56
CA MET A 245 4.38 -3.87 22.46
C MET A 245 3.17 -4.48 23.16
N LEU A 246 2.41 -5.32 22.45
CA LEU A 246 1.29 -6.07 22.99
C LEU A 246 1.77 -7.16 23.97
N LYS A 247 2.79 -7.94 23.61
CA LYS A 247 3.36 -9.00 24.46
C LYS A 247 3.97 -8.46 25.75
N GLU A 248 4.65 -7.32 25.67
CA GLU A 248 5.26 -6.65 26.82
C GLU A 248 4.22 -5.97 27.73
N GLY A 249 2.96 -5.84 27.29
CA GLY A 249 1.89 -5.21 28.08
C GLY A 249 2.16 -3.73 28.39
N ARG A 250 2.71 -2.98 27.42
CA ARG A 250 3.09 -1.58 27.61
C ARG A 250 1.90 -0.72 28.06
N THR A 251 1.94 -0.23 29.29
CA THR A 251 0.86 0.60 29.87
C THR A 251 0.71 1.97 29.22
N ASN A 252 1.64 2.36 28.35
CA ASN A 252 1.58 3.57 27.53
C ASN A 252 1.14 3.33 26.09
N PHE A 253 0.70 2.12 25.75
CA PHE A 253 0.21 1.76 24.42
C PHE A 253 -1.24 1.28 24.48
N HIS A 254 -2.11 1.86 23.64
CA HIS A 254 -3.48 1.41 23.46
C HIS A 254 -3.76 1.18 21.98
N LEU A 255 -4.17 -0.04 21.66
CA LEU A 255 -4.61 -0.39 20.31
C LEU A 255 -6.14 -0.24 20.22
N LEU A 256 -6.59 0.63 19.31
CA LEU A 256 -8.01 0.75 18.98
C LEU A 256 -8.26 0.00 17.67
N LEU A 257 -9.19 -0.95 17.69
CA LEU A 257 -9.63 -1.71 16.52
C LEU A 257 -11.06 -1.30 16.16
N ASN A 258 -11.49 -1.62 14.94
CA ASN A 258 -12.85 -1.38 14.46
C ASN A 258 -13.29 0.09 14.61
N THR A 259 -12.38 1.01 14.32
CA THR A 259 -12.59 2.45 14.47
C THR A 259 -12.79 3.09 13.10
N GLU A 260 -13.86 3.85 12.94
CA GLU A 260 -14.13 4.69 11.78
C GLU A 260 -14.15 6.15 12.22
N VAL A 261 -13.47 7.04 11.50
CA VAL A 261 -13.38 8.46 11.84
C VAL A 261 -13.79 9.34 10.67
N ILE A 262 -14.90 10.06 10.83
CA ILE A 262 -15.34 11.11 9.92
C ILE A 262 -14.96 12.46 10.53
N SER A 263 -13.96 13.12 9.98
CA SER A 263 -13.30 14.27 10.61
C SER A 263 -13.73 15.63 10.07
N GLY A 264 -14.45 15.69 8.95
CA GLY A 264 -14.86 16.96 8.33
C GLY A 264 -13.71 17.71 7.66
N LEU A 265 -12.66 16.99 7.24
CA LEU A 265 -11.48 17.52 6.57
C LEU A 265 -11.53 17.18 5.08
N GLY A 266 -11.71 18.16 4.20
CA GLY A 266 -11.80 17.90 2.77
C GLY A 266 -12.33 19.06 1.94
N HIS A 267 -12.72 18.77 0.71
CA HIS A 267 -13.33 19.78 -0.15
C HIS A 267 -14.67 20.24 0.44
N LYS A 268 -14.87 21.57 0.54
CA LYS A 268 -16.02 22.14 1.26
C LYS A 268 -17.34 21.76 0.59
N GLY A 269 -17.37 21.79 -0.74
CA GLY A 269 -18.57 21.44 -1.51
C GLY A 269 -19.00 19.98 -1.25
N ASP A 270 -18.03 19.07 -1.31
CA ASP A 270 -18.26 17.62 -1.17
C ASP A 270 -18.78 17.30 0.24
N LEU A 271 -18.17 17.88 1.27
CA LEU A 271 -18.61 17.72 2.65
C LEU A 271 -20.04 18.24 2.87
N VAL A 272 -20.37 19.42 2.32
CA VAL A 272 -21.72 20.00 2.41
C VAL A 272 -22.74 19.12 1.69
N GLN A 273 -22.42 18.62 0.49
CA GLN A 273 -23.29 17.73 -0.27
C GLN A 273 -23.57 16.42 0.48
N LEU A 274 -22.59 15.91 1.22
CA LEU A 274 -22.72 14.69 2.03
C LEU A 274 -23.40 14.93 3.40
N GLY A 275 -23.70 16.19 3.74
CA GLY A 275 -24.27 16.56 5.05
C GLY A 275 -23.27 16.42 6.21
N LEU A 276 -21.98 16.50 5.93
CA LEU A 276 -20.90 16.40 6.91
C LEU A 276 -20.48 17.79 7.42
N PRO A 277 -20.07 17.91 8.70
CA PRO A 277 -19.53 19.16 9.20
C PRO A 277 -18.23 19.52 8.48
N VAL A 278 -18.06 20.79 8.14
CA VAL A 278 -16.82 21.30 7.57
C VAL A 278 -15.94 21.82 8.69
N VAL A 279 -14.97 21.01 9.11
CA VAL A 279 -13.94 21.41 10.09
C VAL A 279 -12.86 22.23 9.41
N LYS A 280 -12.37 21.77 8.26
CA LYS A 280 -11.37 22.50 7.46
C LYS A 280 -11.56 22.22 5.98
N HIS A 281 -11.55 23.30 5.19
CA HIS A 281 -11.46 23.17 3.75
C HIS A 281 -10.04 22.78 3.34
N LEU A 282 -9.90 21.57 2.80
CA LEU A 282 -8.67 21.02 2.24
C LEU A 282 -9.00 20.39 0.88
N PRO A 283 -8.99 21.17 -0.21
CA PRO A 283 -9.48 20.73 -1.52
C PRO A 283 -8.67 19.59 -2.15
N ARG A 284 -7.47 19.31 -1.61
CA ARG A 284 -6.57 18.27 -2.11
C ARG A 284 -6.70 16.93 -1.38
N VAL A 285 -7.53 16.84 -0.34
CA VAL A 285 -7.81 15.55 0.31
C VAL A 285 -8.53 14.63 -0.68
N GLY A 286 -8.03 13.39 -0.79
CA GLY A 286 -8.51 12.39 -1.73
C GLY A 286 -7.86 12.50 -3.12
N MET A 287 -7.34 13.66 -3.50
CA MET A 287 -6.72 13.91 -4.82
C MET A 287 -5.31 13.30 -4.92
N ASN A 288 -4.75 13.23 -6.12
CA ASN A 288 -3.42 12.74 -6.46
C ASN A 288 -3.19 11.25 -6.12
N LEU A 289 -4.28 10.47 -6.11
CA LEU A 289 -4.21 9.03 -5.93
C LEU A 289 -3.51 8.39 -7.13
N GLN A 290 -2.42 7.67 -6.84
CA GLN A 290 -1.58 6.96 -7.79
C GLN A 290 -1.53 5.48 -7.44
N ASP A 291 -1.30 4.65 -8.45
CA ASP A 291 -1.06 3.20 -8.37
C ASP A 291 -0.04 2.82 -9.45
N HIS A 292 0.39 1.57 -9.54
CA HIS A 292 1.08 1.04 -10.70
C HIS A 292 0.10 0.27 -11.57
N PRO A 293 -0.36 0.77 -12.73
CA PRO A 293 -1.18 -0.01 -13.65
C PRO A 293 -0.41 -1.23 -14.16
N VAL A 294 -1.06 -2.39 -14.22
CA VAL A 294 -0.43 -3.66 -14.60
C VAL A 294 -1.20 -4.34 -15.73
N VAL A 295 -0.47 -4.97 -16.65
CA VAL A 295 -1.01 -6.01 -17.55
C VAL A 295 -0.30 -7.34 -17.32
N ALA A 296 -1.01 -8.42 -17.64
CA ALA A 296 -0.57 -9.80 -17.42
C ALA A 296 -0.49 -10.54 -18.76
N ILE A 297 0.66 -11.14 -19.04
CA ILE A 297 0.92 -11.91 -20.27
C ILE A 297 1.12 -13.36 -19.83
N SER A 298 0.32 -14.27 -20.35
CA SER A 298 0.37 -15.69 -19.97
C SER A 298 0.80 -16.57 -21.12
N PHE A 299 1.54 -17.62 -20.77
CA PHE A 299 2.07 -18.62 -21.68
C PHE A 299 1.76 -20.01 -21.15
N GLU A 300 1.60 -20.98 -22.03
CA GLU A 300 1.59 -22.38 -21.64
C GLU A 300 2.91 -22.74 -20.93
N ASN A 301 2.82 -23.56 -19.87
CA ASN A 301 3.98 -24.17 -19.25
C ASN A 301 4.24 -25.54 -19.92
N PRO A 302 5.32 -25.73 -20.69
CA PRO A 302 5.61 -27.01 -21.34
C PRO A 302 6.00 -28.11 -20.34
N GLN A 303 6.42 -27.72 -19.14
CA GLN A 303 6.94 -28.61 -18.10
C GLN A 303 6.26 -28.27 -16.76
N PRO A 304 4.93 -28.45 -16.64
CA PRO A 304 4.24 -28.18 -15.39
C PRO A 304 4.74 -29.16 -14.33
N VAL A 305 5.20 -28.64 -13.20
CA VAL A 305 5.60 -29.44 -12.04
C VAL A 305 4.39 -29.52 -11.11
N PRO A 306 3.72 -30.69 -11.00
CA PRO A 306 2.65 -30.86 -10.02
C PRO A 306 3.21 -30.68 -8.61
N VAL A 307 2.46 -30.00 -7.76
CA VAL A 307 2.82 -29.84 -6.35
C VAL A 307 1.68 -30.32 -5.49
N ASP A 308 1.99 -31.26 -4.59
CA ASP A 308 1.09 -31.60 -3.50
C ASP A 308 1.24 -30.56 -2.39
N LEU A 309 0.34 -29.58 -2.40
CA LEU A 309 0.33 -28.51 -1.40
C LEU A 309 0.19 -29.03 0.03
N ASN A 310 -0.43 -30.20 0.26
CA ASN A 310 -0.54 -30.75 1.62
C ASN A 310 0.82 -31.25 2.12
N SER A 311 1.56 -31.95 1.27
CA SER A 311 2.91 -32.42 1.57
C SER A 311 3.89 -31.24 1.73
N GLU A 312 3.83 -30.24 0.85
CA GLU A 312 4.62 -29.01 0.98
C GLU A 312 4.33 -28.29 2.30
N LEU A 313 3.05 -28.19 2.69
CA LEU A 313 2.65 -27.55 3.94
C LEU A 313 3.20 -28.28 5.17
N ALA A 314 3.15 -29.62 5.17
CA ALA A 314 3.71 -30.43 6.25
C ALA A 314 5.24 -30.27 6.35
N ALA A 315 5.95 -30.30 5.22
CA ALA A 315 7.40 -30.09 5.17
C ALA A 315 7.79 -28.68 5.65
N TYR A 316 7.05 -27.66 5.21
CA TYR A 316 7.23 -26.29 5.65
C TYR A 316 7.07 -26.14 7.16
N PHE A 317 6.01 -26.68 7.75
CA PHE A 317 5.83 -26.61 9.20
C PHE A 317 6.91 -27.36 9.97
N ALA A 318 7.40 -28.49 9.45
CA ALA A 318 8.55 -29.18 10.02
C ALA A 318 9.84 -28.36 9.93
N ALA A 319 10.03 -27.56 8.87
CA ALA A 319 11.17 -26.66 8.71
C ALA A 319 11.07 -25.44 9.64
N THR A 320 9.90 -24.79 9.75
CA THR A 320 9.69 -23.64 10.64
C THR A 320 9.84 -24.04 12.11
N THR A 321 9.25 -25.17 12.52
CA THR A 321 9.33 -25.67 13.90
C THR A 321 10.77 -25.99 14.31
N ARG A 322 11.57 -26.54 13.39
CA ARG A 322 13.00 -26.83 13.63
C ARG A 322 13.89 -25.60 13.48
N ARG A 323 13.37 -24.49 12.96
CA ARG A 323 14.11 -23.27 12.59
C ARG A 323 15.28 -23.58 11.65
N ASP A 324 14.97 -24.32 10.59
CA ASP A 324 15.96 -24.80 9.61
C ASP A 324 16.63 -23.62 8.87
N PRO A 325 17.94 -23.39 9.02
CA PRO A 325 18.57 -22.19 8.46
C PRO A 325 18.69 -22.23 6.93
N ASN A 326 18.40 -23.36 6.28
CA ASN A 326 18.48 -23.47 4.83
C ASN A 326 17.17 -23.02 4.18
N ALA A 327 17.27 -21.96 3.36
CA ALA A 327 16.13 -21.34 2.70
C ALA A 327 15.33 -22.34 1.83
N THR A 328 16.00 -23.29 1.17
CA THR A 328 15.32 -24.31 0.34
C THR A 328 14.53 -25.30 1.18
N SER A 329 14.85 -25.48 2.46
CA SER A 329 14.12 -26.38 3.37
C SER A 329 12.69 -25.90 3.64
N TYR A 330 12.38 -24.63 3.41
CA TYR A 330 11.03 -24.08 3.55
C TYR A 330 10.14 -24.31 2.32
N GLY A 331 10.74 -24.80 1.22
CA GLY A 331 10.03 -25.17 0.00
C GLY A 331 9.19 -24.02 -0.56
N MET A 332 8.11 -24.39 -1.25
CA MET A 332 7.23 -23.42 -1.89
C MET A 332 6.51 -22.54 -0.88
N MET A 333 6.06 -23.13 0.24
CA MET A 333 5.22 -22.46 1.24
C MET A 333 5.94 -21.30 1.93
N GLY A 334 7.26 -21.41 2.11
CA GLY A 334 8.09 -20.33 2.63
C GLY A 334 8.46 -19.25 1.62
N SER A 335 7.94 -19.31 0.39
CA SER A 335 8.20 -18.35 -0.69
C SER A 335 6.93 -17.63 -1.13
N ALA A 336 7.06 -16.49 -1.79
CA ALA A 336 5.92 -15.81 -2.41
C ALA A 336 5.41 -16.49 -3.69
N GLY A 337 6.05 -17.58 -4.15
CA GLY A 337 5.80 -18.17 -5.47
C GLY A 337 6.33 -17.33 -6.64
N ILE A 338 7.01 -16.22 -6.35
CA ILE A 338 7.75 -15.36 -7.28
C ILE A 338 9.15 -15.15 -6.74
N SER A 339 10.14 -14.98 -7.62
CA SER A 339 11.53 -14.75 -7.18
C SER A 339 12.32 -13.82 -8.09
N ALA A 340 12.05 -13.80 -9.40
CA ALA A 340 12.78 -13.01 -10.37
C ALA A 340 11.91 -12.00 -11.12
N GLY A 341 12.54 -10.95 -11.61
CA GLY A 341 11.92 -9.89 -12.40
C GLY A 341 12.95 -8.98 -13.03
N ALA A 342 12.47 -7.90 -13.64
CA ALA A 342 13.33 -6.89 -14.24
C ALA A 342 12.77 -5.48 -14.08
N PHE A 343 13.63 -4.47 -14.10
CA PHE A 343 13.22 -3.08 -14.27
C PHE A 343 13.87 -2.49 -15.51
N LEU A 344 13.04 -1.94 -16.39
CA LEU A 344 13.44 -1.59 -17.74
C LEU A 344 13.21 -0.10 -18.00
N ILE A 345 14.15 0.49 -18.75
CA ILE A 345 14.08 1.87 -19.21
C ILE A 345 13.48 1.84 -20.62
N PRO A 346 12.21 2.27 -20.81
CA PRO A 346 11.65 2.35 -22.16
C PRO A 346 12.34 3.46 -22.98
N PRO A 347 12.31 3.38 -24.33
CA PRO A 347 12.85 4.43 -25.19
C PRO A 347 12.30 5.81 -24.83
N GLY A 348 13.19 6.81 -24.78
CA GLY A 348 12.85 8.19 -24.39
C GLY A 348 12.80 8.45 -22.88
N SER A 349 12.95 7.42 -22.05
CA SER A 349 13.03 7.56 -20.58
C SER A 349 14.46 7.54 -20.07
N THR A 350 14.69 8.19 -18.93
CA THR A 350 15.98 8.19 -18.22
C THR A 350 15.93 7.36 -16.93
N LEU A 351 14.74 6.90 -16.55
CA LEU A 351 14.50 6.09 -15.36
C LEU A 351 13.88 4.76 -15.79
N PRO A 352 14.05 3.69 -14.99
CA PRO A 352 13.29 2.47 -15.18
C PRO A 352 11.80 2.80 -15.00
N GLU A 353 10.95 2.49 -15.97
CA GLU A 353 9.51 2.80 -15.87
C GLU A 353 8.63 1.56 -16.01
N ILE A 354 9.23 0.43 -16.36
CA ILE A 354 8.56 -0.86 -16.46
C ILE A 354 9.17 -1.82 -15.44
N GLN A 355 8.33 -2.44 -14.63
CA GLN A 355 8.70 -3.58 -13.80
C GLN A 355 8.09 -4.86 -14.38
N LEU A 356 8.93 -5.85 -14.60
CA LEU A 356 8.54 -7.21 -14.94
C LEU A 356 8.58 -8.09 -13.70
N THR A 357 7.57 -8.91 -13.48
CA THR A 357 7.61 -9.97 -12.46
C THR A 357 7.28 -11.29 -13.12
N LEU A 358 8.20 -12.25 -13.00
CA LEU A 358 7.97 -13.61 -13.43
C LEU A 358 7.21 -14.38 -12.35
N PHE A 359 6.10 -14.97 -12.77
CA PHE A 359 5.34 -15.94 -12.02
C PHE A 359 5.49 -17.30 -12.72
N PRO A 360 6.29 -18.22 -12.15
CA PRO A 360 6.42 -19.57 -12.69
C PRO A 360 5.10 -20.35 -12.76
N ARG A 361 4.06 -19.85 -12.10
CA ARG A 361 2.70 -20.37 -12.08
C ARG A 361 1.74 -19.20 -12.08
N LYS A 362 0.59 -19.34 -12.71
CA LYS A 362 -0.48 -18.33 -12.68
C LYS A 362 -1.04 -18.15 -11.25
N SER A 363 -0.41 -17.31 -10.44
CA SER A 363 -0.75 -17.06 -9.03
C SER A 363 -0.97 -15.59 -8.68
N GLU A 364 -0.99 -14.69 -9.68
CA GLU A 364 -1.27 -13.27 -9.47
C GLU A 364 -2.76 -13.05 -9.12
N PRO A 365 -3.10 -12.47 -7.95
CA PRO A 365 -4.48 -12.42 -7.42
C PRO A 365 -5.51 -11.82 -8.38
N HIS A 366 -5.12 -10.80 -9.15
CA HIS A 366 -6.06 -10.11 -10.05
C HIS A 366 -6.42 -10.92 -11.30
N VAL A 367 -5.66 -11.97 -11.63
CA VAL A 367 -5.88 -12.80 -12.83
C VAL A 367 -5.99 -14.29 -12.52
N SER A 368 -5.86 -14.69 -11.26
CA SER A 368 -5.88 -16.08 -10.80
C SER A 368 -6.77 -16.27 -9.58
N ASN A 369 -7.35 -17.46 -9.46
CA ASN A 369 -8.07 -17.92 -8.28
C ASN A 369 -7.26 -19.01 -7.54
N SER A 370 -7.56 -19.24 -6.27
CA SER A 370 -6.83 -20.21 -5.44
C SER A 370 -6.93 -21.66 -5.93
N SER A 371 -7.97 -22.02 -6.70
CA SER A 371 -8.13 -23.37 -7.24
C SER A 371 -7.14 -23.72 -8.35
N GLU A 372 -6.53 -22.72 -9.01
CA GLU A 372 -5.58 -22.92 -10.11
C GLU A 372 -4.13 -23.17 -9.64
N LEU A 373 -3.83 -22.95 -8.35
CA LEU A 373 -2.47 -23.04 -7.79
C LEU A 373 -1.88 -24.46 -7.82
N ASN A 374 -2.72 -25.50 -7.86
CA ASN A 374 -2.30 -26.90 -7.80
C ASN A 374 -1.75 -27.46 -9.13
N HIS A 375 -2.16 -26.88 -10.28
CA HIS A 375 -1.97 -27.54 -11.57
C HIS A 375 -0.99 -26.84 -12.51
N ALA A 376 -0.59 -25.59 -12.18
CA ALA A 376 0.45 -24.81 -12.87
C ALA A 376 0.51 -24.92 -14.42
N PRO A 377 -0.61 -24.91 -15.17
CA PRO A 377 -0.55 -25.09 -16.62
C PRO A 377 0.01 -23.85 -17.35
N GLN A 378 0.19 -22.74 -16.65
CA GLN A 378 0.53 -21.45 -17.24
C GLN A 378 1.62 -20.73 -16.46
N ILE A 379 2.55 -20.14 -17.20
CA ILE A 379 3.53 -19.16 -16.73
C ILE A 379 2.94 -17.78 -16.96
N LEU A 380 3.19 -16.86 -16.06
CA LEU A 380 2.73 -15.48 -16.16
C LEU A 380 3.93 -14.52 -16.04
N VAL A 381 3.93 -13.47 -16.86
CA VAL A 381 4.81 -12.31 -16.65
C VAL A 381 3.91 -11.08 -16.55
N THR A 382 4.03 -10.32 -15.45
CA THR A 382 3.33 -9.04 -15.33
C THR A 382 4.21 -7.90 -15.81
N VAL A 383 3.59 -6.87 -16.36
CA VAL A 383 4.22 -5.62 -16.81
C VAL A 383 3.55 -4.50 -16.04
N ALA A 384 4.27 -3.91 -15.07
CA ALA A 384 3.79 -2.80 -14.25
C ALA A 384 4.41 -1.48 -14.71
N LEU A 385 3.59 -0.44 -14.83
CA LEU A 385 4.04 0.94 -15.10
C LEU A 385 4.35 1.66 -13.77
N LEU A 386 5.57 2.16 -13.62
CA LEU A 386 6.08 2.69 -12.36
C LEU A 386 5.89 4.19 -12.18
N HIS A 387 5.70 4.94 -13.27
CA HIS A 387 5.46 6.39 -13.23
C HIS A 387 4.27 6.77 -14.12
N PRO A 388 3.05 6.33 -13.77
CA PRO A 388 1.89 6.70 -14.56
C PRO A 388 1.67 8.21 -14.55
N ARG A 389 1.22 8.75 -15.68
CA ARG A 389 0.79 10.14 -15.80
C ARG A 389 -0.65 10.32 -15.32
N ALA A 390 -1.48 9.29 -15.42
CA ALA A 390 -2.84 9.33 -14.89
C ALA A 390 -2.87 9.62 -13.38
N ARG A 391 -3.90 10.34 -12.94
CA ARG A 391 -4.19 10.65 -11.53
C ARG A 391 -5.65 10.35 -11.25
N ASN A 392 -5.87 9.71 -10.12
CA ASN A 392 -7.20 9.41 -9.60
C ASN A 392 -7.42 10.24 -8.33
N ARG A 393 -8.65 10.18 -7.83
CA ARG A 393 -9.00 10.67 -6.51
C ARG A 393 -9.93 9.69 -5.79
N VAL A 394 -9.85 9.68 -4.47
CA VAL A 394 -10.80 9.00 -3.60
C VAL A 394 -11.91 9.99 -3.24
N VAL A 395 -13.16 9.63 -3.54
CA VAL A 395 -14.36 10.38 -3.16
C VAL A 395 -15.19 9.55 -2.19
N LEU A 396 -16.06 10.21 -1.42
CA LEU A 396 -17.06 9.52 -0.60
C LEU A 396 -18.43 9.67 -1.22
N GLU A 397 -19.18 8.59 -1.12
CA GLU A 397 -20.59 8.54 -1.47
C GLU A 397 -21.40 8.01 -0.30
N LYS A 398 -22.69 8.29 -0.32
CA LYS A 398 -23.63 7.78 0.68
C LYS A 398 -24.46 6.69 0.04
N SER A 399 -24.42 5.49 0.59
CA SER A 399 -25.26 4.39 0.15
C SER A 399 -26.73 4.63 0.48
N ASP A 400 -27.63 3.85 -0.12
CA ASP A 400 -29.06 3.86 0.20
C ASP A 400 -29.33 3.55 1.68
N ALA A 401 -28.46 2.76 2.31
CA ALA A 401 -28.50 2.46 3.75
C ALA A 401 -27.93 3.60 4.63
N GLY A 402 -27.48 4.70 4.03
CA GLY A 402 -26.93 5.86 4.72
C GLY A 402 -25.45 5.73 5.14
N GLN A 403 -24.77 4.65 4.74
CA GLN A 403 -23.36 4.43 5.04
C GLN A 403 -22.47 5.22 4.06
N PHE A 404 -21.36 5.77 4.56
CA PHE A 404 -20.36 6.37 3.68
C PHE A 404 -19.47 5.28 3.07
N ILE A 405 -19.43 5.23 1.74
CA ILE A 405 -18.63 4.29 0.97
C ILE A 405 -17.68 5.12 0.09
N PRO A 406 -16.37 4.86 0.15
CA PRO A 406 -15.47 5.52 -0.74
C PRO A 406 -15.39 4.84 -2.10
N ARG A 407 -15.08 5.65 -3.11
CA ARG A 407 -14.89 5.21 -4.49
C ARG A 407 -13.66 5.89 -5.06
N ILE A 408 -12.96 5.18 -5.94
CA ILE A 408 -11.89 5.76 -6.76
C ILE A 408 -12.51 6.28 -8.05
N VAL A 409 -12.21 7.52 -8.41
CA VAL A 409 -12.62 8.12 -9.68
C VAL A 409 -11.43 8.81 -10.33
N SER A 410 -11.42 8.91 -11.66
CA SER A 410 -10.40 9.68 -12.40
C SER A 410 -10.45 11.16 -12.02
N GLU A 411 -9.29 11.84 -12.03
CA GLU A 411 -9.25 13.31 -11.95
C GLU A 411 -9.54 14.00 -13.29
N VAL A 412 -9.60 13.24 -14.38
CA VAL A 412 -9.88 13.71 -15.75
C VAL A 412 -11.25 13.16 -16.17
N PRO A 413 -12.01 13.84 -17.07
CA PRO A 413 -13.42 13.51 -17.34
C PRO A 413 -13.70 12.05 -17.74
N GLU A 414 -14.93 11.61 -17.51
CA GLU A 414 -15.46 10.23 -17.65
C GLU A 414 -15.25 9.54 -19.01
N GLN A 415 -14.76 10.27 -20.03
CA GLN A 415 -14.61 9.77 -21.41
C GLN A 415 -13.18 9.35 -21.76
N GLU A 416 -12.22 9.53 -20.85
CA GLU A 416 -10.87 8.99 -20.99
C GLU A 416 -10.72 7.71 -20.15
N ALA A 417 -9.84 6.79 -20.57
CA ALA A 417 -9.49 5.63 -19.77
C ALA A 417 -9.08 6.11 -18.37
N GLU A 418 -9.78 5.63 -17.34
CA GLU A 418 -9.71 6.20 -15.99
C GLU A 418 -8.27 6.17 -15.40
N HIS A 419 -7.37 5.34 -15.94
CA HIS A 419 -6.08 5.03 -15.31
C HIS A 419 -4.86 5.17 -16.22
N LEU A 420 -5.02 5.59 -17.48
CA LEU A 420 -3.90 5.68 -18.42
C LEU A 420 -3.98 6.93 -19.30
N ARG A 421 -2.81 7.45 -19.66
CA ARG A 421 -2.60 8.42 -20.74
C ARG A 421 -1.95 7.72 -21.94
N GLU A 422 -1.91 8.39 -23.09
CA GLU A 422 -1.32 7.84 -24.33
C GLU A 422 0.12 7.32 -24.11
N ASP A 423 0.93 8.10 -23.39
CA ASP A 423 2.30 7.72 -23.00
C ASP A 423 2.34 6.49 -22.06
N ASP A 424 1.37 6.38 -21.14
CA ASP A 424 1.25 5.24 -20.23
C ASP A 424 0.91 3.95 -21.03
N VAL A 425 -0.03 4.05 -21.98
CA VAL A 425 -0.44 2.96 -22.87
C VAL A 425 0.73 2.50 -23.74
N TRP A 426 1.48 3.45 -24.30
CA TRP A 426 2.64 3.14 -25.13
C TRP A 426 3.72 2.41 -24.33
N LYS A 427 4.06 2.86 -23.11
CA LYS A 427 5.08 2.21 -22.26
C LYS A 427 4.68 0.79 -21.87
N LEU A 428 3.43 0.58 -21.49
CA LEU A 428 2.92 -0.76 -21.21
C LEU A 428 3.00 -1.65 -22.46
N SER A 429 2.60 -1.15 -23.62
CA SER A 429 2.68 -1.87 -24.90
C SER A 429 4.13 -2.26 -25.25
N TRP A 430 5.08 -1.35 -25.04
CA TRP A 430 6.51 -1.62 -25.17
C TRP A 430 6.98 -2.70 -24.19
N GLY A 431 6.54 -2.64 -22.94
CA GLY A 431 6.84 -3.69 -21.94
C GLY A 431 6.33 -5.07 -22.38
N VAL A 432 5.13 -5.17 -22.94
CA VAL A 432 4.61 -6.42 -23.52
C VAL A 432 5.49 -6.92 -24.68
N ALA A 433 5.95 -6.02 -25.54
CA ALA A 433 6.86 -6.38 -26.63
C ALA A 433 8.19 -6.96 -26.13
N VAL A 434 8.76 -6.40 -25.05
CA VAL A 434 9.96 -6.96 -24.40
C VAL A 434 9.68 -8.33 -23.79
N VAL A 435 8.53 -8.51 -23.11
CA VAL A 435 8.13 -9.82 -22.58
C VAL A 435 8.06 -10.87 -23.69
N ARG A 436 7.55 -10.53 -24.87
CA ARG A 436 7.50 -11.43 -26.03
C ARG A 436 8.89 -11.81 -26.55
N GLU A 437 9.84 -10.88 -26.54
CA GLU A 437 11.23 -11.16 -26.90
C GLU A 437 11.87 -12.17 -25.93
N VAL A 438 11.71 -11.93 -24.62
CA VAL A 438 12.17 -12.85 -23.57
C VAL A 438 11.48 -14.21 -23.71
N ALA A 439 10.17 -14.24 -23.87
CA ALA A 439 9.39 -15.46 -24.03
C ALA A 439 9.82 -16.27 -25.26
N ALA A 440 10.09 -15.61 -26.40
CA ALA A 440 10.61 -16.28 -27.59
C ALA A 440 12.00 -16.91 -27.34
N ALA A 441 12.86 -16.25 -26.55
CA ALA A 441 14.15 -16.80 -26.16
C ALA A 441 14.01 -17.99 -25.20
N MET A 442 13.12 -17.90 -24.22
CA MET A 442 12.77 -18.99 -23.30
C MET A 442 12.13 -20.19 -24.04
N ALA A 443 11.30 -19.94 -25.05
CA ALA A 443 10.67 -20.97 -25.87
C ALA A 443 11.69 -21.77 -26.69
N ARG A 444 12.75 -21.13 -27.21
CA ARG A 444 13.87 -21.85 -27.86
C ARG A 444 14.60 -22.81 -26.92
N LYS A 445 14.54 -22.56 -25.61
CA LYS A 445 15.06 -23.44 -24.55
C LYS A 445 14.02 -24.46 -24.06
N GLY A 446 12.81 -24.47 -24.62
CA GLY A 446 11.71 -25.36 -24.22
C GLY A 446 11.08 -24.99 -22.87
N LEU A 447 11.29 -23.78 -22.38
CA LEU A 447 10.84 -23.34 -21.05
C LEU A 447 9.52 -22.56 -21.05
N PHE A 448 9.16 -21.96 -22.19
CA PHE A 448 7.88 -21.28 -22.42
C PHE A 448 7.16 -21.94 -23.60
N GLY A 449 5.83 -22.10 -23.50
CA GLY A 449 4.98 -22.61 -24.57
C GLY A 449 4.27 -21.49 -25.35
N ALA A 450 3.11 -21.79 -25.94
CA ALA A 450 2.37 -20.80 -26.72
C ALA A 450 1.85 -19.64 -25.84
N GLU A 451 1.81 -18.43 -26.40
CA GLU A 451 1.17 -17.28 -25.74
C GLU A 451 -0.35 -17.48 -25.73
N ILE A 452 -0.94 -17.31 -24.54
CA ILE A 452 -2.38 -17.43 -24.30
C ILE A 452 -3.03 -16.04 -24.24
N THR A 453 -2.45 -15.14 -23.46
CA THR A 453 -2.92 -13.74 -23.31
C THR A 453 -1.75 -12.81 -23.58
N PRO A 454 -1.89 -11.78 -24.45
CA PRO A 454 -3.11 -11.40 -25.20
C PRO A 454 -3.47 -12.37 -26.34
N GLY A 455 -2.54 -13.22 -26.77
CA GLY A 455 -2.75 -14.23 -27.79
C GLY A 455 -2.39 -13.74 -29.20
N PRO A 456 -2.42 -14.64 -30.19
CA PRO A 456 -1.84 -14.41 -31.52
C PRO A 456 -2.57 -13.36 -32.37
N SER A 457 -3.81 -13.02 -32.04
CA SER A 457 -4.57 -11.97 -32.75
C SER A 457 -4.06 -10.56 -32.44
N VAL A 458 -3.36 -10.36 -31.33
CA VAL A 458 -2.78 -9.07 -30.93
C VAL A 458 -1.30 -9.07 -31.31
N SER A 459 -0.98 -8.87 -32.58
CA SER A 459 0.37 -9.16 -33.12
C SER A 459 1.25 -7.93 -33.34
N THR A 460 0.65 -6.74 -33.50
CA THR A 460 1.39 -5.50 -33.76
C THR A 460 1.40 -4.56 -32.55
N MET A 461 2.30 -3.57 -32.56
CA MET A 461 2.31 -2.50 -31.56
C MET A 461 0.96 -1.75 -31.51
N ASN A 462 0.33 -1.52 -32.66
CA ASN A 462 -0.99 -0.88 -32.72
C ASN A 462 -2.10 -1.76 -32.12
N ASP A 463 -1.99 -3.07 -32.23
CA ASP A 463 -2.95 -3.98 -31.58
C ASP A 463 -2.75 -3.97 -30.07
N LEU A 464 -1.49 -3.96 -29.60
CA LEU A 464 -1.18 -3.84 -28.17
C LEU A 464 -1.75 -2.54 -27.59
N ILE A 465 -1.51 -1.39 -28.24
CA ILE A 465 -2.04 -0.09 -27.81
C ILE A 465 -3.57 -0.12 -27.65
N LYS A 466 -4.28 -0.83 -28.52
CA LYS A 466 -5.75 -1.00 -28.44
C LYS A 466 -6.18 -1.99 -27.36
N TRP A 467 -5.37 -3.01 -27.09
CA TRP A 467 -5.66 -4.05 -26.10
C TRP A 467 -5.44 -3.58 -24.66
N ILE A 468 -4.36 -2.83 -24.40
CA ILE A 468 -3.94 -2.39 -23.07
C ILE A 468 -5.09 -1.80 -22.22
N PRO A 469 -5.92 -0.85 -22.71
CA PRO A 469 -6.97 -0.26 -21.89
C PRO A 469 -8.01 -1.26 -21.36
N SER A 470 -8.24 -2.36 -22.09
CA SER A 470 -9.17 -3.43 -21.69
C SER A 470 -8.54 -4.50 -20.79
N ALA A 471 -7.21 -4.56 -20.75
CA ALA A 471 -6.45 -5.59 -20.06
C ALA A 471 -5.79 -5.12 -18.76
N VAL A 472 -5.68 -3.80 -18.59
CA VAL A 472 -5.02 -3.20 -17.44
C VAL A 472 -5.84 -3.41 -16.17
N PHE A 473 -5.16 -3.75 -15.08
CA PHE A 473 -5.72 -3.80 -13.74
C PHE A 473 -4.88 -3.00 -12.75
N ARG A 474 -5.48 -2.71 -11.60
CA ARG A 474 -4.86 -1.98 -10.49
C ARG A 474 -3.97 -2.94 -9.69
N ASN A 475 -2.76 -2.51 -9.33
CA ASN A 475 -1.78 -3.32 -8.60
C ASN A 475 -1.86 -3.11 -7.08
N SER A 476 -2.76 -2.24 -6.65
CA SER A 476 -2.99 -1.93 -5.24
C SER A 476 -1.79 -1.31 -4.50
N HIS A 477 -0.96 -0.55 -5.22
CA HIS A 477 0.13 0.28 -4.72
C HIS A 477 -0.32 1.73 -4.49
N TRP A 478 -1.44 1.90 -3.78
CA TRP A 478 -2.08 3.20 -3.59
C TRP A 478 -1.23 4.18 -2.78
N VAL A 479 -1.01 5.38 -3.33
CA VAL A 479 -0.32 6.50 -2.65
C VAL A 479 -0.95 7.84 -3.00
N GLY A 480 -0.61 8.89 -2.24
CA GLY A 480 -0.79 10.28 -2.67
C GLY A 480 -2.11 10.96 -2.33
N SER A 481 -3.11 10.26 -1.79
CA SER A 481 -4.43 10.81 -1.45
C SER A 481 -4.43 11.90 -0.36
N ALA A 482 -3.33 12.08 0.35
CA ALA A 482 -3.10 13.19 1.29
C ALA A 482 -1.68 13.74 1.12
N ALA A 483 -1.27 13.91 -0.14
CA ALA A 483 0.10 14.22 -0.53
C ALA A 483 0.71 15.38 0.27
N MET A 484 2.00 15.24 0.57
CA MET A 484 2.81 16.31 1.12
C MET A 484 3.15 17.38 0.07
N GLY A 485 3.27 18.63 0.50
CA GLY A 485 3.68 19.72 -0.39
C GLY A 485 3.97 21.02 0.36
N GLN A 486 4.04 22.12 -0.39
CA GLN A 486 4.50 23.42 0.13
C GLN A 486 3.36 24.29 0.66
N SER A 487 2.11 24.07 0.24
CA SER A 487 0.97 24.87 0.65
C SER A 487 -0.33 24.07 0.72
N ALA A 488 -1.29 24.59 1.49
CA ALA A 488 -2.63 24.03 1.64
C ALA A 488 -3.46 24.00 0.34
N ASP A 489 -3.09 24.82 -0.66
CA ASP A 489 -3.79 24.88 -1.94
C ASP A 489 -3.40 23.72 -2.86
N THR A 490 -2.20 23.17 -2.68
CA THR A 490 -1.60 22.17 -3.56
C THR A 490 -1.39 20.80 -2.90
N ALA A 491 -1.49 20.73 -1.57
CA ALA A 491 -1.23 19.54 -0.77
C ALA A 491 -2.11 19.47 0.49
N VAL A 492 -2.01 18.36 1.23
CA VAL A 492 -2.76 18.12 2.48
C VAL A 492 -1.88 18.26 3.71
N VAL A 493 -0.63 17.81 3.62
CA VAL A 493 0.35 17.91 4.72
C VAL A 493 1.61 18.66 4.30
N ASP A 494 2.30 19.25 5.27
CA ASP A 494 3.61 19.86 5.03
C ASP A 494 4.76 18.84 5.08
N ASN A 495 6.01 19.31 4.95
CA ASN A 495 7.22 18.47 5.02
C ASN A 495 7.48 17.86 6.41
N HIS A 496 6.73 18.24 7.45
CA HIS A 496 6.71 17.62 8.78
C HIS A 496 5.51 16.69 8.98
N LEU A 497 4.75 16.38 7.92
CA LEU A 497 3.53 15.56 7.96
C LEU A 497 2.35 16.22 8.67
N ARG A 498 2.40 17.52 8.97
CA ARG A 498 1.34 18.24 9.66
C ARG A 498 0.24 18.62 8.69
N VAL A 499 -1.02 18.35 9.04
CA VAL A 499 -2.17 18.73 8.22
C VAL A 499 -2.29 20.25 8.19
N PHE A 500 -2.37 20.83 6.99
CA PHE A 500 -2.39 22.28 6.85
C PHE A 500 -3.55 22.94 7.58
N GLY A 501 -3.21 23.97 8.37
CA GLY A 501 -4.18 24.77 9.10
C GLY A 501 -4.82 24.07 10.30
N LEU A 502 -4.28 22.94 10.74
CA LEU A 502 -4.60 22.28 12.01
C LEU A 502 -3.36 22.22 12.89
N THR A 503 -3.58 22.08 14.20
CA THR A 503 -2.54 21.80 15.18
C THR A 503 -2.69 20.36 15.67
N ASN A 504 -1.56 19.70 15.95
CA ASN A 504 -1.53 18.34 16.51
C ASN A 504 -2.22 17.25 15.68
N VAL A 505 -2.32 17.44 14.35
CA VAL A 505 -2.81 16.42 13.42
C VAL A 505 -1.76 16.16 12.36
N ARG A 506 -1.40 14.88 12.19
CA ARG A 506 -0.45 14.42 11.18
C ARG A 506 -1.00 13.20 10.44
N VAL A 507 -0.49 12.96 9.24
CA VAL A 507 -0.75 11.74 8.44
C VAL A 507 0.60 11.10 8.15
N ALA A 508 0.78 9.80 8.41
CA ALA A 508 2.08 9.13 8.35
C ALA A 508 1.99 7.76 7.68
N ASP A 509 1.52 7.74 6.44
CA ASP A 509 1.29 6.54 5.66
C ASP A 509 1.53 6.75 4.16
N ALA A 510 1.11 5.81 3.31
CA ALA A 510 1.26 5.88 1.85
C ALA A 510 0.64 7.14 1.20
N SER A 511 -0.41 7.69 1.78
CA SER A 511 -1.16 8.83 1.24
C SER A 511 -0.37 10.13 1.19
N ILE A 512 0.66 10.29 2.03
CA ILE A 512 1.50 11.52 2.01
C ILE A 512 2.51 11.52 0.88
N ILE A 513 2.77 10.37 0.26
CA ILE A 513 3.79 10.25 -0.80
C ILE A 513 3.31 11.02 -2.04
N PRO A 514 3.99 12.12 -2.45
CA PRO A 514 3.45 13.02 -3.46
C PRO A 514 3.56 12.45 -4.87
N SER A 515 4.58 11.63 -5.12
CA SER A 515 4.73 10.88 -6.37
C SER A 515 5.13 9.44 -6.06
N ILE A 516 4.47 8.49 -6.72
CA ILE A 516 4.68 7.07 -6.45
C ILE A 516 6.15 6.67 -6.62
N PRO A 517 6.74 5.92 -5.67
CA PRO A 517 8.11 5.43 -5.78
C PRO A 517 8.29 4.51 -6.97
N ASN A 518 9.51 4.44 -7.49
CA ASN A 518 9.87 3.50 -8.52
C ASN A 518 9.93 2.07 -7.94
N GLY A 519 8.80 1.36 -7.91
CA GLY A 519 8.69 -0.03 -7.41
C GLY A 519 7.71 -0.21 -6.25
N ASN A 520 7.63 -1.42 -5.68
CA ASN A 520 6.65 -1.74 -4.64
C ASN A 520 6.73 -0.77 -3.44
N VAL A 521 5.57 -0.39 -2.89
CA VAL A 521 5.48 0.77 -1.98
C VAL A 521 5.66 0.43 -0.50
N HIS A 522 5.63 -0.84 -0.12
CA HIS A 522 5.64 -1.27 1.30
C HIS A 522 6.83 -0.72 2.08
N SER A 523 8.06 -0.85 1.56
CA SER A 523 9.26 -0.36 2.24
C SER A 523 9.26 1.17 2.38
N SER A 524 8.75 1.88 1.36
CA SER A 524 8.61 3.33 1.37
C SER A 524 7.62 3.79 2.45
N VAL A 525 6.54 3.05 2.68
CA VAL A 525 5.61 3.31 3.78
C VAL A 525 6.28 3.10 5.14
N LEU A 526 7.10 2.06 5.31
CA LEU A 526 7.87 1.86 6.55
C LEU A 526 8.88 3.01 6.79
N MET A 527 9.50 3.52 5.72
CA MET A 527 10.39 4.68 5.80
C MET A 527 9.63 5.95 6.19
N VAL A 528 8.45 6.19 5.60
CA VAL A 528 7.55 7.30 5.98
C VAL A 528 7.14 7.21 7.44
N ALA A 529 6.69 6.05 7.90
CA ALA A 529 6.28 5.84 9.29
C ALA A 529 7.43 6.08 10.27
N SER A 530 8.63 5.59 9.94
CA SER A 530 9.82 5.77 10.78
C SER A 530 10.30 7.21 10.83
N HIS A 531 10.28 7.92 9.69
CA HIS A 531 10.60 9.34 9.70
C HIS A 531 9.55 10.15 10.45
N GLY A 532 8.27 9.81 10.27
CA GLY A 532 7.16 10.41 11.00
C GLY A 532 7.35 10.31 12.52
N ALA A 533 7.76 9.14 13.02
CA ALA A 533 8.06 8.95 14.44
C ALA A 533 9.20 9.86 14.94
N GLU A 534 10.25 10.07 14.15
CA GLU A 534 11.33 11.01 14.51
C GLU A 534 10.88 12.47 14.48
N LEU A 535 10.12 12.88 13.45
CA LEU A 535 9.59 14.24 13.30
C LEU A 535 8.59 14.59 14.39
N ILE A 536 7.91 13.58 14.91
CA ILE A 536 7.04 13.68 16.07
C ILE A 536 7.87 13.93 17.33
N ARG A 537 8.87 13.07 17.57
CA ARG A 537 9.69 13.15 18.77
C ARG A 537 10.45 14.48 18.84
N ALA A 538 10.92 14.98 17.71
CA ALA A 538 11.61 16.25 17.61
C ALA A 538 10.71 17.48 17.83
N ASP A 539 9.38 17.34 17.74
CA ASP A 539 8.43 18.42 18.09
C ASP A 539 8.05 18.37 19.58
N ASP A 540 8.24 17.22 20.25
CA ASP A 540 8.01 17.02 21.69
C ASP A 540 9.23 17.45 22.55
N GLU A 541 10.43 17.43 21.97
CA GLU A 541 11.70 17.91 22.54
C GLU A 541 11.86 19.43 22.37
#